data_AF-A0A925AU38-F1
#
_entry.id   AF-A0A925AU38-F1
#
_cell.length_a   1.000
_cell.length_b   1.000
_cell.length_c   1.000
_cell.angle_alpha   90.00
_cell.angle_beta   90.00
_cell.angle_gamma   90.00
#
_symmetry.space_group_name_H-M   'P 1'
#
loop_
_entity.id
_entity.type
_entity.pdbx_description
1 polymer ?
#
loop_
_entity_poly.entity_id
_entity_poly.type
_entity_poly.pdbx_seq_one_letter_code
_entity_poly.pdbx_strand_id
1 'polypeptide(L)'
;MRRRRIIAAAGLSMVIAAGLWWAFGRGGADESQADAETTVSIDTRAPAGVRIKVEVLNASTVRGLARRATMHLRDRGFDVVAVGTSRDLRDSTLVLDRSGNPEWARLVGTAMGGAAVELRRDSSRYLDITVLIGANWRPPAQPFYP
;
A
#
# COMPACT_ATOMS: atom_id res chain seq x y z
N MET A 1 -81.19 -7.07 13.77
CA MET A 1 -80.80 -8.50 13.77
C MET A 1 -80.36 -8.91 12.37
N ARG A 2 -79.19 -9.57 12.27
CA ARG A 2 -78.71 -10.57 11.25
C ARG A 2 -78.77 -10.18 9.75
N ARG A 3 -77.62 -9.86 9.11
CA ARG A 3 -76.70 -10.75 8.32
C ARG A 3 -77.36 -11.27 7.02
N ARG A 4 -76.88 -11.04 5.80
CA ARG A 4 -75.57 -11.22 5.11
C ARG A 4 -75.74 -10.62 3.68
N ARG A 5 -74.72 -10.22 2.91
CA ARG A 5 -73.86 -11.10 2.11
C ARG A 5 -72.73 -10.32 1.43
N ILE A 6 -71.62 -11.04 1.32
CA ILE A 6 -70.31 -10.79 0.70
C ILE A 6 -70.42 -10.21 -0.72
N ILE A 7 -69.63 -9.18 -1.04
CA ILE A 7 -69.40 -8.68 -2.39
C ILE A 7 -68.05 -9.19 -2.93
N ALA A 8 -68.12 -9.64 -4.18
CA ALA A 8 -67.09 -9.95 -5.19
C ALA A 8 -65.71 -9.27 -4.98
N ALA A 9 -64.59 -9.99 -5.06
CA ALA A 9 -63.96 -10.58 -6.26
C ALA A 9 -63.42 -9.53 -7.27
N ALA A 10 -62.09 -9.38 -7.19
CA ALA A 10 -61.10 -9.24 -8.27
C ALA A 10 -61.34 -8.19 -9.38
N GLY A 11 -60.40 -7.26 -9.48
CA GLY A 11 -60.18 -6.53 -10.72
C GLY A 11 -59.10 -5.47 -10.63
N LEU A 12 -57.99 -5.72 -11.34
CA LEU A 12 -57.17 -4.69 -11.98
C LEU A 12 -56.14 -3.95 -11.12
N SER A 13 -54.95 -4.55 -10.92
CA SER A 13 -53.73 -3.76 -10.62
C SER A 13 -52.47 -4.63 -10.68
N MET A 14 -52.03 -5.06 -11.88
CA MET A 14 -50.60 -5.40 -12.04
C MET A 14 -50.09 -5.51 -13.49
N VAL A 15 -50.75 -4.89 -14.47
CA VAL A 15 -50.21 -4.87 -15.86
C VAL A 15 -49.07 -3.83 -16.03
N ILE A 16 -48.80 -2.99 -15.02
CA ILE A 16 -47.73 -1.97 -15.10
C ILE A 16 -46.37 -2.53 -14.63
N ALA A 17 -46.34 -3.68 -13.94
CA ALA A 17 -45.14 -4.17 -13.28
C ALA A 17 -44.13 -4.93 -14.19
N ALA A 18 -44.49 -5.28 -15.43
CA ALA A 18 -43.64 -6.11 -16.29
C ALA A 18 -43.12 -5.41 -17.57
N GLY A 19 -43.75 -4.32 -18.01
CA GLY A 19 -43.45 -3.69 -19.32
C GLY A 19 -42.32 -2.66 -19.30
N LEU A 20 -41.98 -2.10 -18.14
CA LEU A 20 -40.97 -1.03 -18.02
C LEU A 20 -39.58 -1.52 -17.58
N TRP A 21 -39.46 -2.82 -17.32
CA TRP A 21 -38.22 -3.42 -16.81
C TRP A 21 -37.33 -4.04 -17.91
N TRP A 22 -37.70 -3.95 -19.19
CA TRP A 22 -36.93 -4.63 -20.26
C TRP A 22 -36.48 -3.74 -21.43
N ALA A 23 -37.04 -2.54 -21.61
CA ALA A 23 -36.79 -1.77 -22.83
C ALA A 23 -35.83 -0.56 -22.71
N PHE A 24 -35.31 -0.27 -21.52
CA PHE A 24 -34.28 0.78 -21.33
C PHE A 24 -32.93 0.24 -20.83
N GLY A 25 -32.68 -1.05 -21.07
CA GLY A 25 -31.32 -1.57 -21.10
C GLY A 25 -30.63 -1.12 -22.39
N ARG A 26 -29.80 -0.08 -22.32
CA ARG A 26 -28.53 0.11 -23.06
C ARG A 26 -28.03 1.55 -22.89
N GLY A 27 -27.14 1.76 -21.93
CA GLY A 27 -26.41 3.02 -21.84
C GLY A 27 -25.53 3.08 -20.61
N GLY A 28 -24.27 2.65 -20.77
CA GLY A 28 -23.17 3.03 -19.89
C GLY A 28 -23.16 2.37 -18.51
N ALA A 29 -22.57 1.17 -18.45
CA ALA A 29 -21.87 0.74 -17.25
C ALA A 29 -20.64 1.65 -17.08
N ASP A 30 -20.80 2.74 -16.35
CA ASP A 30 -19.69 3.45 -15.73
C ASP A 30 -19.86 3.27 -14.21
N GLU A 31 -19.38 2.12 -13.79
CA GLU A 31 -19.17 1.68 -12.42
C GLU A 31 -18.06 2.55 -11.81
N SER A 32 -18.30 3.86 -11.73
CA SER A 32 -17.48 4.78 -10.93
C SER A 32 -17.90 4.60 -9.49
N GLN A 33 -17.50 3.45 -8.97
CA GLN A 33 -17.39 3.12 -7.56
C GLN A 33 -16.30 4.02 -6.96
N ALA A 34 -16.63 5.32 -6.84
CA ALA A 34 -15.98 6.24 -5.93
C ALA A 34 -16.47 5.94 -4.51
N ASP A 35 -16.33 4.67 -4.10
CA ASP A 35 -16.31 4.30 -2.70
C ASP A 35 -14.98 4.84 -2.18
N ALA A 36 -15.06 6.08 -1.68
CA ALA A 36 -14.05 6.72 -0.89
C ALA A 36 -13.83 5.91 0.40
N GLU A 37 -13.14 4.79 0.27
CA GLU A 37 -12.41 4.17 1.36
C GLU A 37 -11.24 5.11 1.67
N THR A 38 -11.53 6.21 2.38
CA THR A 38 -10.54 6.95 3.15
C THR A 38 -10.16 6.09 4.35
N THR A 39 -9.63 4.90 4.09
CA THR A 39 -8.66 4.30 4.97
C THR A 39 -7.47 5.23 4.88
N VAL A 40 -7.02 5.77 6.00
CA VAL A 40 -5.71 6.43 6.09
C VAL A 40 -4.67 5.35 5.80
N SER A 41 -4.54 5.02 4.53
CA SER A 41 -3.47 4.21 4.00
C SER A 41 -2.27 5.12 4.17
N ILE A 42 -1.48 4.86 5.22
CA ILE A 42 -0.18 5.51 5.34
C ILE A 42 0.56 5.08 4.09
N ASP A 43 0.56 5.95 3.08
CA ASP A 43 1.15 5.62 1.80
C ASP A 43 2.62 5.39 2.07
N THR A 44 2.99 4.12 1.92
CA THR A 44 4.30 3.60 2.24
C THR A 44 5.09 3.39 0.94
N ARG A 45 4.54 3.89 -0.18
CA ARG A 45 5.13 3.80 -1.51
C ARG A 45 5.89 5.08 -1.84
N ALA A 46 6.84 4.93 -2.76
CA ALA A 46 7.46 6.08 -3.38
C ALA A 46 6.41 6.84 -4.22
N PRO A 47 6.42 8.19 -4.24
CA PRO A 47 5.53 8.97 -5.08
C PRO A 47 5.68 8.62 -6.57
N ALA A 48 4.57 8.59 -7.31
CA ALA A 48 4.57 8.29 -8.74
C ALA A 48 5.48 9.26 -9.52
N GLY A 49 6.32 8.73 -10.40
CA GLY A 49 7.26 9.52 -11.20
C GLY A 49 8.51 10.01 -10.45
N VAL A 50 8.63 9.77 -9.15
CA VAL A 50 9.81 10.14 -8.34
C VAL A 50 10.67 8.91 -8.08
N ARG A 51 11.97 9.01 -8.40
CA ARG A 51 12.95 7.95 -8.10
C ARG A 51 13.72 8.29 -6.83
N ILE A 52 13.31 7.71 -5.71
CA ILE A 52 14.02 7.80 -4.43
C ILE A 52 15.11 6.74 -4.41
N LYS A 53 16.38 7.15 -4.50
CA LYS A 53 17.56 6.28 -4.54
C LYS A 53 17.92 5.78 -3.16
N VAL A 54 17.80 4.46 -2.97
CA VAL A 54 18.02 3.81 -1.67
C VAL A 54 19.22 2.87 -1.74
N GLU A 55 20.10 2.97 -0.74
CA GLU A 55 21.08 1.94 -0.41
C GLU A 55 20.57 1.09 0.74
N VAL A 56 20.71 -0.24 0.65
CA VAL A 56 20.34 -1.17 1.72
C VAL A 56 21.57 -1.90 2.24
N LEU A 57 21.88 -1.74 3.53
CA LEU A 57 23.01 -2.39 4.19
C LEU A 57 22.51 -3.34 5.27
N ASN A 58 22.95 -4.61 5.24
CA ASN A 58 22.71 -5.54 6.33
C ASN A 58 23.57 -5.17 7.53
N ALA A 59 22.96 -4.69 8.61
CA ALA A 59 23.62 -4.41 9.87
C ALA A 59 23.27 -5.47 10.92
N SER A 60 22.96 -6.69 10.51
CA SER A 60 22.64 -7.81 11.40
C SER A 60 23.50 -9.04 11.07
N THR A 61 23.45 -10.04 11.95
CA THR A 61 24.08 -11.36 11.73
C THR A 61 23.25 -12.28 10.82
N VAL A 62 22.00 -11.90 10.50
CA VAL A 62 21.08 -12.74 9.72
C VAL A 62 21.38 -12.61 8.23
N ARG A 63 21.74 -13.72 7.60
CA ARG A 63 22.05 -13.76 6.17
C ARG A 63 20.81 -13.49 5.32
N GLY A 64 20.99 -12.74 4.23
CA GLY A 64 19.94 -12.49 3.24
C GLY A 64 18.91 -11.42 3.60
N LEU A 65 18.96 -10.80 4.79
CA LEU A 65 18.00 -9.76 5.17
C LEU A 65 18.03 -8.56 4.23
N ALA A 66 19.22 -8.07 3.84
CA ALA A 66 19.31 -6.97 2.88
C ALA A 66 18.62 -7.30 1.54
N ARG A 67 18.78 -8.52 1.01
CA ARG A 67 18.10 -8.96 -0.21
C ARG A 67 16.57 -8.92 -0.05
N ARG A 68 16.06 -9.38 1.10
CA ARG A 68 14.62 -9.37 1.39
C ARG A 68 14.10 -7.95 1.55
N ALA A 69 14.86 -7.06 2.19
CA ALA A 69 14.53 -5.63 2.30
C ALA A 69 14.54 -4.95 0.93
N THR A 70 15.49 -5.29 0.04
CA THR A 70 15.53 -4.79 -1.33
C THR A 70 14.26 -5.13 -2.09
N MET A 71 13.79 -6.39 -2.06
CA MET A 71 12.53 -6.77 -2.72
C MET A 71 11.35 -5.99 -2.12
N HIS A 72 11.26 -5.97 -0.79
CA HIS A 72 10.20 -5.26 -0.07
C HIS A 72 10.10 -3.77 -0.41
N LEU A 73 11.23 -3.09 -0.57
CA LEU A 73 11.28 -1.67 -0.95
C LEU A 73 10.99 -1.47 -2.44
N ARG A 74 11.49 -2.34 -3.33
CA ARG A 74 11.20 -2.25 -4.77
C ARG A 74 9.73 -2.48 -5.08
N ASP A 75 9.07 -3.40 -4.38
CA ASP A 75 7.62 -3.64 -4.51
C ASP A 75 6.79 -2.40 -4.13
N ARG A 76 7.41 -1.42 -3.45
CA ARG A 76 6.82 -0.14 -3.05
C ARG A 76 7.28 1.03 -3.93
N GLY A 77 8.02 0.78 -5.00
CA GLY A 77 8.46 1.80 -5.95
C GLY A 77 9.76 2.52 -5.57
N PHE A 78 10.45 2.11 -4.50
CA PHE A 78 11.76 2.69 -4.18
C PHE A 78 12.85 2.18 -5.12
N ASP A 79 13.72 3.08 -5.57
CA ASP A 79 14.83 2.75 -6.47
C ASP A 79 16.04 2.27 -5.65
N VAL A 80 16.06 0.98 -5.32
CA VAL A 80 17.20 0.40 -4.60
C VAL A 80 18.39 0.25 -5.55
N VAL A 81 19.35 1.17 -5.45
CA VAL A 81 20.51 1.29 -6.34
C VAL A 81 21.74 0.54 -5.83
N ALA A 82 21.81 0.27 -4.52
CA ALA A 82 22.93 -0.43 -3.90
C ALA A 82 22.48 -1.35 -2.77
N VAL A 83 23.16 -2.49 -2.64
CA VAL A 83 22.93 -3.48 -1.57
C VAL A 83 24.27 -3.94 -1.04
N GLY A 84 24.41 -4.04 0.29
CA GLY A 84 25.65 -4.45 0.91
C GLY A 84 25.50 -4.91 2.36
N THR A 85 26.62 -4.98 3.06
CA THR A 85 26.71 -5.32 4.48
C THR A 85 27.38 -4.16 5.20
N SER A 86 26.81 -3.75 6.33
CA SER A 86 27.40 -2.73 7.21
C SER A 86 28.60 -3.31 7.96
N ARG A 87 29.58 -2.45 8.26
CA ARG A 87 30.70 -2.82 9.14
C ARG A 87 30.25 -2.95 10.59
N ASP A 88 29.30 -2.13 10.99
CA ASP A 88 28.76 -2.08 12.34
C ASP A 88 27.42 -2.84 12.40
N LEU A 89 27.29 -3.69 13.43
CA LEU A 89 26.05 -4.40 13.74
C LEU A 89 25.08 -3.50 14.53
N ARG A 90 23.79 -3.77 14.37
CA ARG A 90 22.69 -3.04 15.00
C ARG A 90 21.56 -3.98 15.39
N ASP A 91 21.02 -3.75 16.58
CA ASP A 91 19.80 -4.42 17.02
C ASP A 91 18.57 -3.84 16.33
N SER A 92 18.56 -2.52 16.10
CA SER A 92 17.45 -1.79 15.49
C SER A 92 17.76 -1.29 14.09
N THR A 93 16.75 -1.37 13.22
CA THR A 93 16.78 -0.80 11.87
C THR A 93 16.75 0.71 11.92
N LEU A 94 17.63 1.34 11.15
CA LEU A 94 17.80 2.79 11.08
C LEU A 94 17.77 3.24 9.62
N VAL A 95 17.02 4.29 9.35
CA VAL A 95 16.97 4.99 8.07
C VAL A 95 17.77 6.28 8.20
N LEU A 96 18.72 6.47 7.29
CA LEU A 96 19.54 7.66 7.22
C LEU A 96 19.08 8.51 6.05
N ASP A 97 18.64 9.73 6.33
CA ASP A 97 18.35 10.72 5.30
C ASP A 97 19.65 11.36 4.81
N ARG A 98 20.04 11.04 3.58
CA ARG A 98 21.25 11.53 2.93
C ARG A 98 20.97 12.79 2.11
N SER A 99 19.78 12.90 1.55
CA SER A 99 19.32 14.06 0.75
C SER A 99 18.87 15.26 1.59
N GLY A 100 18.52 15.05 2.86
CA GLY A 100 17.85 16.07 3.67
C GLY A 100 16.36 16.21 3.36
N ASN A 101 15.74 15.17 2.80
CA ASN A 101 14.31 15.10 2.54
C ASN A 101 13.60 14.23 3.60
N PRO A 102 13.04 14.83 4.67
CA PRO A 102 12.47 14.08 5.78
C PRO A 102 11.24 13.26 5.38
N GLU A 103 10.48 13.69 4.37
CA GLU A 103 9.32 12.94 3.88
C GLU A 103 9.74 11.62 3.23
N TRP A 104 10.79 11.64 2.38
CA TRP A 104 11.31 10.41 1.77
C TRP A 104 11.86 9.45 2.82
N ALA A 105 12.55 9.98 3.83
CA ALA A 105 13.06 9.18 4.92
C ALA A 105 11.94 8.58 5.77
N ARG A 106 10.85 9.33 6.01
CA ARG A 106 9.65 8.86 6.71
C ARG A 106 8.92 7.76 5.93
N LEU A 107 8.79 7.89 4.60
CA LEU A 107 8.19 6.86 3.75
C LEU A 107 8.97 5.54 3.87
N VAL A 108 10.31 5.60 3.77
CA VAL A 108 11.17 4.42 3.93
C VAL A 108 11.11 3.88 5.37
N GLY A 109 11.14 4.74 6.39
CA GLY A 109 11.01 4.33 7.79
C GLY A 109 9.71 3.58 8.07
N THR A 110 8.60 4.08 7.53
CA THR A 110 7.28 3.43 7.60
C THR A 110 7.31 2.09 6.86
N ALA A 111 7.91 2.05 5.66
CA ALA A 111 8.06 0.81 4.89
C ALA A 111 8.84 -0.25 5.65
N MET A 112 9.82 0.16 6.43
CA MET A 112 10.63 -0.74 7.24
C MET A 112 9.98 -1.09 8.58
N GLY A 113 8.69 -0.82 8.77
CA GLY A 113 7.94 -1.17 9.97
C GLY A 113 8.08 -0.16 11.12
N GLY A 114 8.23 1.13 10.79
CA GLY A 114 8.41 2.19 11.78
C GLY A 114 9.86 2.32 12.26
N ALA A 115 10.83 2.12 11.36
CA ALA A 115 12.24 2.30 11.68
C ALA A 115 12.54 3.76 12.06
N ALA A 116 13.50 3.94 12.98
CA ALA A 116 13.97 5.27 13.34
C ALA A 116 14.59 5.97 12.12
N VAL A 117 14.45 7.30 12.06
CA VAL A 117 14.99 8.13 10.99
C VAL A 117 15.98 9.12 11.59
N GLU A 118 17.15 9.26 10.96
CA GLU A 118 18.18 10.21 11.35
C GLU A 118 18.69 10.98 10.14
N LEU A 119 18.82 12.31 10.27
CA LEU A 119 19.41 13.15 9.24
C LEU A 119 20.93 13.00 9.25
N ARG A 120 21.51 12.46 8.18
CA ARG A 120 22.96 12.36 8.01
C ARG A 120 23.36 12.67 6.57
N ARG A 121 23.28 13.95 6.23
CA ARG A 121 23.53 14.47 4.88
C ARG A 121 24.86 14.00 4.33
N ASP A 122 24.83 13.51 3.10
CA ASP A 122 26.00 13.10 2.35
C ASP A 122 25.70 13.16 0.85
N SER A 123 25.79 14.37 0.30
CA SER A 123 25.48 14.63 -1.11
C SER A 123 26.50 14.02 -2.09
N SER A 124 27.69 13.63 -1.60
CA SER A 124 28.75 13.06 -2.43
C SER A 124 28.41 11.66 -2.98
N ARG A 125 27.49 10.95 -2.32
CA ARG A 125 27.15 9.57 -2.66
C ARG A 125 26.03 9.45 -3.71
N TYR A 126 25.38 10.55 -4.08
CA TYR A 126 24.21 10.56 -4.98
C TYR A 126 23.10 9.58 -4.51
N LEU A 127 22.94 9.45 -3.20
CA LEU A 127 21.92 8.64 -2.55
C LEU A 127 20.93 9.57 -1.84
N ASP A 128 19.66 9.20 -1.86
CA ASP A 128 18.65 9.90 -1.07
C ASP A 128 18.59 9.32 0.34
N ILE A 129 18.61 7.99 0.44
CA ILE A 129 18.41 7.24 1.69
C ILE A 129 19.41 6.09 1.81
N THR A 130 19.93 5.85 3.02
CA THR A 130 20.59 4.58 3.38
C THR A 130 19.76 3.88 4.46
N VAL A 131 19.43 2.61 4.24
CA VAL A 131 18.75 1.76 5.23
C VAL A 131 19.74 0.78 5.86
N LEU A 132 19.94 0.88 7.16
CA LEU A 132 20.71 -0.08 7.95
C LEU A 132 19.76 -1.10 8.57
N ILE A 133 19.77 -2.34 8.09
CA ILE A 133 18.85 -3.40 8.53
C ILE A 133 19.37 -4.02 9.84
N GLY A 134 18.67 -3.78 10.94
CA GLY A 134 18.98 -4.34 12.26
C GLY A 134 18.34 -5.70 12.50
N ALA A 135 18.77 -6.37 13.59
CA ALA A 135 18.28 -7.69 13.98
C ALA A 135 16.76 -7.73 14.27
N ASN A 136 16.15 -6.59 14.61
CA ASN A 136 14.73 -6.45 14.88
C ASN A 136 13.84 -6.51 13.63
N TRP A 137 14.38 -6.32 12.43
CA TRP A 137 13.54 -6.30 11.24
C TRP A 137 13.08 -7.70 10.86
N ARG A 138 11.80 -7.81 10.52
CA ARG A 138 11.16 -9.05 10.08
C ARG A 138 10.63 -8.82 8.67
N PRO A 139 11.20 -9.51 7.66
CA PRO A 139 10.68 -9.46 6.30
C PRO A 139 9.23 -9.91 6.25
N PRO A 140 8.36 -9.30 5.44
CA PRO A 140 7.04 -9.84 5.20
C PRO A 140 7.14 -11.21 4.52
N ALA A 141 6.06 -11.98 4.60
CA ALA A 141 5.92 -13.19 3.80
C ALA A 141 6.10 -12.83 2.31
N GLN A 142 6.99 -13.54 1.64
CA GLN A 142 7.19 -13.35 0.20
C GLN A 142 6.04 -14.05 -0.53
N PRO A 143 5.44 -13.42 -1.55
CA PRO A 143 4.62 -14.15 -2.50
C PRO A 143 5.48 -15.26 -3.11
N PHE A 144 4.94 -16.48 -3.18
CA PHE A 144 5.58 -17.54 -3.95
C PHE A 144 5.50 -17.16 -5.43
N TYR A 145 6.66 -16.93 -6.05
CA TYR A 145 6.79 -16.87 -7.51
C TYR A 145 7.40 -18.21 -7.96
N PRO A 146 6.56 -19.16 -8.44
CA PRO A 146 7.03 -20.42 -8.99
C PRO A 146 7.78 -20.25 -10.31
#